data_AF-A0A2V0PN41-F1
#
_entry.id   AF-A0A2V0PN41-F1
#
_cell.length_a   1.000
_cell.length_b   1.000
_cell.length_c   1.000
_cell.angle_alpha   90.00
_cell.angle_beta   90.00
_cell.angle_gamma   90.00
#
_symmetry.space_group_name_H-M   'P 1'
#
loop_
_entity.id
_entity.type
_entity.pdbx_description
1 polymer ?
#
loop_
_entity_poly.entity_id
_entity_poly.type
_entity_poly.pdbx_seq_one_letter_code
_entity_poly.pdbx_strand_id
1 'polypeptide(L)'
;MKALDEANLARLNSFLDSVDTGEFVVYGDLEAYSCKLAGLDKKLSKSLDEEVAAGSSPQELSMSPVGPLSDSASRKTLIYLILALNHVYPDYDFSRLRAHHFKREAGLARAEEVIDSHLLEVSKVWEATPGFGEAPFLDTLWSAVDEAIDLKSCDVYSYKSDNETDPFGERASVWAFNYFFYNRKLKRILYLSCRALTKAAAEASEGRTGDSRDYESDGEDEESSGDGGATAGASKRIDYGMANEMDL
;
A
#
# COMPACT_ATOMS: atom_id res chain seq x y z
N MET A 1 12.39 9.50 -9.42
CA MET A 1 11.95 10.21 -10.62
C MET A 1 11.68 11.65 -10.20
N LYS A 2 11.00 12.48 -10.99
CA LYS A 2 10.51 13.77 -10.49
C LYS A 2 8.99 13.80 -10.57
N ALA A 3 8.32 14.06 -9.46
CA ALA A 3 6.88 14.32 -9.44
C ALA A 3 6.53 15.51 -10.33
N LEU A 4 5.37 15.43 -10.96
CA LEU A 4 4.82 16.45 -11.84
C LEU A 4 3.64 17.09 -11.12
N ASP A 5 3.65 18.42 -11.11
CA ASP A 5 2.60 19.21 -10.49
C ASP A 5 1.46 19.40 -11.49
N GLU A 6 0.40 18.61 -11.33
CA GLU A 6 -0.77 18.58 -12.22
C GLU A 6 -2.02 18.96 -11.39
N ALA A 7 -2.51 20.19 -11.56
CA ALA A 7 -3.57 20.75 -10.73
C ALA A 7 -4.88 19.93 -10.76
N ASN A 8 -5.21 19.32 -11.90
CA ASN A 8 -6.39 18.48 -12.05
C ASN A 8 -6.26 17.17 -11.25
N LEU A 9 -5.06 16.57 -11.19
CA LEU A 9 -4.80 15.41 -10.34
C LEU A 9 -4.86 15.79 -8.86
N ALA A 10 -4.28 16.94 -8.48
CA ALA A 10 -4.34 17.44 -7.11
C ALA A 10 -5.79 17.68 -6.63
N ARG A 11 -6.66 18.20 -7.51
CA ARG A 11 -8.10 18.34 -7.20
C ARG A 11 -8.76 16.99 -6.96
N LEU A 12 -8.50 15.99 -7.82
CA LEU A 12 -9.03 14.63 -7.64
C LEU A 12 -8.53 14.01 -6.33
N ASN A 13 -7.24 14.13 -6.01
CA ASN A 13 -6.68 13.64 -4.75
C ASN A 13 -7.33 14.31 -3.55
N SER A 14 -7.62 15.62 -3.60
CA SER A 14 -8.30 16.29 -2.49
C SER A 14 -9.71 15.75 -2.21
N PHE A 15 -10.39 15.25 -3.23
CA PHE A 15 -11.68 14.58 -3.07
C PHE A 15 -11.50 13.12 -2.61
N LEU A 16 -10.51 12.42 -3.16
CA LEU A 16 -10.23 11.01 -2.88
C LEU A 16 -9.48 10.77 -1.55
N ASP A 17 -9.19 11.82 -0.78
CA ASP A 17 -8.53 11.73 0.53
C ASP A 17 -9.33 10.86 1.52
N SER A 18 -10.67 10.94 1.49
CA SER A 18 -11.56 10.05 2.23
C SER A 18 -13.01 10.18 1.72
N VAL A 19 -13.51 9.17 1.02
CA VAL A 19 -14.86 9.16 0.45
C VAL A 19 -15.73 8.10 1.11
N ASP A 20 -16.64 8.50 2.00
CA ASP A 20 -17.64 7.59 2.60
C ASP A 20 -18.77 7.32 1.59
N THR A 21 -18.84 6.08 1.08
CA THR A 21 -19.90 5.64 0.14
C THR A 21 -21.15 5.14 0.86
N GLY A 22 -21.15 5.10 2.20
CA GLY A 22 -22.18 4.50 3.03
C GLY A 22 -21.85 3.06 3.46
N GLU A 23 -21.22 2.27 2.59
CA GLU A 23 -20.83 0.88 2.87
C GLU A 23 -19.35 0.73 3.24
N PHE A 24 -18.48 1.49 2.59
CA PHE A 24 -17.04 1.50 2.78
C PHE A 24 -16.49 2.91 2.58
N VAL A 25 -15.27 3.15 3.05
CA VAL A 25 -14.55 4.40 2.83
C VAL A 25 -13.49 4.16 1.75
N VAL A 26 -13.53 4.96 0.68
CA VAL A 26 -12.57 4.88 -0.42
C VAL A 26 -11.50 5.94 -0.24
N TYR A 27 -10.25 5.51 -0.38
CA TYR A 27 -9.07 6.35 -0.44
C TYR A 27 -8.45 6.17 -1.84
N GLY A 28 -8.02 7.26 -2.45
CA GLY A 28 -7.40 7.23 -3.77
C GLY A 28 -6.24 8.20 -3.89
N ASP A 29 -5.31 7.85 -4.78
CA ASP A 29 -4.11 8.62 -5.04
C ASP A 29 -3.72 8.56 -6.51
N LEU A 30 -3.46 9.74 -7.08
CA LEU A 30 -3.04 9.97 -8.45
C LEU A 30 -1.74 10.77 -8.46
N GLU A 31 -0.65 10.15 -8.93
CA GLU A 31 0.64 10.79 -9.01
C GLU A 31 1.30 10.60 -10.38
N ALA A 32 1.73 11.69 -11.00
CA ALA A 32 2.45 11.67 -12.27
C ALA A 32 3.94 11.96 -12.06
N TYR A 33 4.81 11.21 -12.73
CA TYR A 33 6.25 11.32 -12.61
C TYR A 33 6.95 11.38 -13.97
N SER A 34 7.96 12.23 -14.09
CA SER A 34 8.93 12.14 -15.17
C SER A 34 9.96 11.05 -14.88
N CYS A 35 10.12 10.10 -15.81
CA CYS A 35 11.11 9.03 -15.76
C CYS A 35 12.56 9.51 -16.01
N LYS A 36 12.80 10.84 -16.01
CA LYS A 36 14.16 11.39 -16.06
C LYS A 36 14.84 11.13 -14.71
N LEU A 37 15.76 10.17 -14.68
CA LEU A 37 16.48 9.79 -13.48
C LEU A 37 17.55 10.81 -13.10
N ALA A 38 17.56 11.20 -11.83
CA ALA A 38 18.58 12.07 -11.25
C ALA A 38 18.91 11.62 -9.82
N GLY A 39 20.04 12.08 -9.27
CA GLY A 39 20.39 11.87 -7.86
C GLY A 39 20.34 10.40 -7.41
N LEU A 40 19.56 10.15 -6.35
CA LEU A 40 19.38 8.83 -5.74
C LEU A 40 18.72 7.83 -6.70
N ASP A 41 17.76 8.27 -7.52
CA ASP A 41 17.07 7.37 -8.46
C ASP A 41 18.02 6.79 -9.50
N LYS A 42 19.04 7.56 -9.91
CA LYS A 42 20.05 7.07 -10.85
C LYS A 42 20.92 5.98 -10.22
N LYS A 43 21.16 6.04 -8.91
CA LYS A 43 21.89 4.98 -8.18
C LYS A 43 20.98 3.76 -7.99
N LEU A 44 19.76 3.97 -7.52
CA LEU A 44 18.78 2.91 -7.30
C LEU A 44 18.47 2.16 -8.61
N SER A 45 18.27 2.89 -9.71
CA SER A 45 18.08 2.29 -11.04
C SER A 45 19.25 1.43 -11.49
N LYS A 46 20.51 1.80 -11.18
CA LYS A 46 21.66 0.97 -11.53
C LYS A 46 21.71 -0.30 -10.70
N SER A 47 21.48 -0.18 -9.40
CA SER A 47 21.42 -1.35 -8.50
C SER A 47 20.34 -2.33 -8.93
N LEU A 48 19.13 -1.83 -9.24
CA LEU A 48 18.02 -2.65 -9.72
C LEU A 48 18.32 -3.29 -11.09
N ASP A 49 18.97 -2.59 -12.01
CA ASP A 49 19.33 -3.16 -13.33
C ASP A 49 20.34 -4.31 -13.18
N GLU A 50 21.35 -4.14 -12.31
CA GLU A 50 22.33 -5.18 -11.98
C GLU A 50 21.67 -6.39 -11.32
N GLU A 51 20.79 -6.15 -10.34
CA GLU A 51 20.10 -7.21 -9.60
C GLU A 51 19.09 -7.97 -10.47
N VAL A 52 18.34 -7.27 -11.33
CA VAL A 52 17.44 -7.91 -12.29
C VAL A 52 18.24 -8.78 -13.27
N ALA A 53 19.39 -8.30 -13.74
CA ALA A 53 20.25 -9.07 -14.63
C ALA A 53 20.88 -10.31 -13.95
N ALA A 54 21.25 -10.20 -12.66
CA ALA A 54 21.90 -11.27 -11.91
C ALA A 54 20.92 -12.30 -11.31
N GLY A 55 19.72 -11.85 -10.90
CA GLY A 55 18.77 -12.62 -10.10
C GLY A 55 17.63 -13.26 -10.89
N SER A 56 17.52 -13.00 -12.20
CA SER A 56 16.43 -13.54 -13.01
C SER A 56 16.76 -14.94 -13.53
N SER A 57 15.86 -15.90 -13.30
CA SER A 57 15.96 -17.22 -13.94
C SER A 57 15.84 -17.11 -15.47
N PRO A 58 16.34 -18.06 -16.27
CA PRO A 58 16.18 -18.06 -17.73
C PRO A 58 14.71 -17.92 -18.19
N GLN A 59 13.78 -18.44 -17.40
CA GLN A 59 12.35 -18.33 -17.61
C GLN A 59 11.85 -16.91 -17.33
N GLU A 60 12.25 -16.28 -16.23
CA GLU A 60 11.89 -14.87 -15.94
C GLU A 60 12.52 -13.88 -16.93
N LEU A 61 13.72 -14.20 -17.44
CA LEU A 61 14.37 -13.43 -18.50
C LEU A 61 13.58 -13.41 -19.80
N SER A 62 12.77 -14.45 -20.07
CA SER A 62 12.01 -14.61 -21.32
C SER A 62 10.50 -14.33 -21.16
N MET A 63 9.92 -14.58 -19.98
CA MET A 63 8.48 -14.50 -19.72
C MET A 63 8.13 -13.50 -18.61
N SER A 64 8.56 -12.25 -18.75
CA SER A 64 8.20 -11.19 -17.81
C SER A 64 7.01 -10.37 -18.32
N PRO A 65 6.10 -9.91 -17.44
CA PRO A 65 4.98 -9.04 -17.81
C PRO A 65 5.41 -7.74 -18.49
N VAL A 66 6.60 -7.23 -18.18
CA VAL A 66 7.16 -6.03 -18.83
C VAL A 66 7.91 -6.34 -20.13
N GLY A 67 7.86 -7.59 -20.60
CA GLY A 67 8.65 -8.13 -21.71
C GLY A 67 9.94 -8.83 -21.23
N PRO A 68 10.72 -9.44 -22.15
CA PRO A 68 11.93 -10.17 -21.82
C PRO A 68 12.94 -9.28 -21.08
N LEU A 69 13.36 -9.69 -19.87
CA LEU A 69 14.30 -8.90 -19.07
C LEU A 69 15.73 -8.92 -19.63
N SER A 70 16.01 -9.72 -20.67
CA SER A 70 17.21 -9.54 -21.49
C SER A 70 17.22 -8.20 -22.24
N ASP A 71 16.04 -7.63 -22.55
CA ASP A 71 15.91 -6.31 -23.17
C ASP A 71 16.04 -5.20 -22.11
N SER A 72 16.91 -4.22 -22.40
CA SER A 72 17.08 -3.03 -21.57
C SER A 72 15.81 -2.19 -21.47
N ALA A 73 14.95 -2.18 -22.51
CA ALA A 73 13.70 -1.43 -22.45
C ALA A 73 12.71 -2.02 -21.43
N SER A 74 12.62 -3.36 -21.37
CA SER A 74 11.80 -4.07 -20.38
C SER A 74 12.32 -3.89 -18.96
N ARG A 75 13.65 -4.01 -18.75
CA ARG A 75 14.25 -3.72 -17.42
C ARG A 75 13.99 -2.30 -16.96
N LYS A 76 14.13 -1.31 -17.85
CA LYS A 76 13.80 0.09 -17.55
C LYS A 76 12.35 0.27 -17.16
N THR A 77 11.41 -0.39 -17.85
CA THR A 77 10.00 -0.36 -17.46
C THR A 77 9.82 -0.87 -16.03
N LEU A 78 10.34 -2.06 -15.69
CA LEU A 78 10.26 -2.60 -14.32
C LEU A 78 10.83 -1.62 -13.29
N ILE A 79 12.01 -1.05 -13.57
CA ILE A 79 12.65 -0.07 -12.70
C ILE A 79 11.74 1.16 -12.50
N TYR A 80 11.09 1.67 -13.54
CA TYR A 80 10.18 2.80 -13.41
C TYR A 80 8.93 2.47 -12.58
N LEU A 81 8.38 1.25 -12.69
CA LEU A 81 7.27 0.81 -11.84
C LEU A 81 7.69 0.78 -10.36
N ILE A 82 8.86 0.20 -10.06
CA ILE A 82 9.42 0.13 -8.70
C ILE A 82 9.74 1.51 -8.15
N LEU A 83 10.35 2.38 -8.96
CA LEU A 83 10.64 3.75 -8.55
C LEU A 83 9.36 4.56 -8.31
N ALA A 84 8.27 4.31 -9.04
CA ALA A 84 7.01 4.99 -8.79
C ALA A 84 6.48 4.62 -7.40
N LEU A 85 6.45 3.32 -7.06
CA LEU A 85 6.05 2.87 -5.72
C LEU A 85 6.92 3.44 -4.59
N ASN A 86 8.25 3.47 -4.77
CA ASN A 86 9.14 4.08 -3.75
C ASN A 86 8.96 5.59 -3.61
N HIS A 87 8.44 6.30 -4.62
CA HIS A 87 8.13 7.72 -4.50
C HIS A 87 6.80 7.93 -3.78
N VAL A 88 5.77 7.14 -4.13
CA VAL A 88 4.43 7.23 -3.52
C VAL A 88 4.45 6.78 -2.05
N TYR A 89 5.18 5.72 -1.71
CA TYR A 89 5.29 5.21 -0.35
C TYR A 89 6.76 5.21 0.12
N PRO A 90 7.30 6.39 0.52
CA PRO A 90 8.72 6.54 0.84
C PRO A 90 9.15 5.77 2.10
N ASP A 91 8.21 5.38 2.95
CA ASP A 91 8.46 4.59 4.15
C ASP A 91 8.60 3.08 3.87
N TYR A 92 8.37 2.66 2.62
CA TYR A 92 8.43 1.26 2.20
C TYR A 92 9.58 1.05 1.20
N ASP A 93 10.26 -0.10 1.33
CA ASP A 93 11.34 -0.49 0.42
C ASP A 93 10.83 -1.50 -0.61
N PHE A 94 10.59 -1.02 -1.83
CA PHE A 94 10.17 -1.85 -2.96
C PHE A 94 11.34 -2.38 -3.81
N SER A 95 12.60 -2.23 -3.37
CA SER A 95 13.77 -2.66 -4.15
C SER A 95 13.80 -4.16 -4.47
N ARG A 96 13.12 -4.96 -3.64
CA ARG A 96 13.03 -6.42 -3.81
C ARG A 96 11.96 -6.85 -4.80
N LEU A 97 11.10 -5.95 -5.27
CA LEU A 97 10.09 -6.29 -6.24
C LEU A 97 10.72 -6.78 -7.54
N ARG A 98 10.00 -7.70 -8.18
CA ARG A 98 10.36 -8.39 -9.42
C ARG A 98 9.20 -8.40 -10.40
N ALA A 99 9.49 -8.75 -11.65
CA ALA A 99 8.52 -8.70 -12.74
C ALA A 99 7.20 -9.45 -12.45
N HIS A 100 7.23 -10.55 -11.68
CA HIS A 100 6.04 -11.33 -11.34
C HIS A 100 5.06 -10.62 -10.38
N HIS A 101 5.51 -9.60 -9.65
CA HIS A 101 4.65 -8.74 -8.81
C HIS A 101 3.86 -7.75 -9.66
N PHE A 102 4.16 -7.64 -10.95
CA PHE A 102 3.43 -6.76 -11.86
C PHE A 102 2.68 -7.60 -12.89
N LYS A 103 1.68 -6.99 -13.51
CA LYS A 103 0.97 -7.52 -14.66
C LYS A 103 0.90 -6.43 -15.72
N ARG A 104 1.12 -6.80 -16.97
CA ARG A 104 0.81 -5.92 -18.09
C ARG A 104 -0.62 -6.20 -18.51
N GLU A 105 -1.43 -5.15 -18.57
CA GLU A 105 -2.81 -5.27 -19.02
C GLU A 105 -2.86 -5.44 -20.54
N ALA A 106 -3.91 -6.12 -21.01
CA ALA A 106 -4.10 -6.38 -22.44
C ALA A 106 -4.36 -5.09 -23.24
N GLY A 107 -4.76 -4.01 -22.56
CA GLY A 107 -4.97 -2.69 -23.11
C GLY A 107 -5.65 -1.77 -22.11
N LEU A 108 -5.82 -0.51 -22.50
CA LEU A 108 -6.44 0.54 -21.69
C LEU A 108 -7.89 0.20 -21.30
N ALA A 109 -8.70 -0.23 -22.26
CA ALA A 109 -10.14 -0.46 -22.07
C ALA A 109 -10.48 -1.40 -20.90
N ARG A 110 -9.64 -2.42 -20.66
CA ARG A 110 -9.87 -3.35 -19.55
C ARG A 110 -9.56 -2.70 -18.19
N ALA A 111 -8.54 -1.84 -18.14
CA ALA A 111 -8.24 -1.09 -16.92
C ALA A 111 -9.33 -0.06 -16.64
N GLU A 112 -9.79 0.67 -17.66
CA GLU A 112 -10.93 1.60 -17.56
C GLU A 112 -12.17 0.91 -17.02
N GLU A 113 -12.59 -0.22 -17.62
CA GLU A 113 -13.77 -0.97 -17.18
C GLU A 113 -13.70 -1.37 -15.70
N VAL A 114 -12.54 -1.84 -15.23
CA VAL A 114 -12.35 -2.26 -13.83
C VAL A 114 -12.38 -1.04 -12.89
N ILE A 115 -11.66 0.02 -13.24
CA ILE A 115 -11.61 1.26 -12.45
C ILE A 115 -13.00 1.88 -12.36
N ASP A 116 -13.70 2.02 -13.48
CA ASP A 116 -15.05 2.57 -13.56
C ASP A 116 -16.00 1.79 -12.66
N SER A 117 -15.98 0.45 -12.74
CA SER A 117 -16.82 -0.41 -11.92
C SER A 117 -16.58 -0.24 -10.41
N HIS A 118 -15.33 -0.01 -9.98
CA HIS A 118 -15.02 0.20 -8.57
C HIS A 118 -15.41 1.59 -8.06
N LEU A 119 -15.42 2.60 -8.95
CA LEU A 119 -15.63 4.00 -8.59
C LEU A 119 -17.07 4.50 -8.88
N LEU A 120 -18.02 3.61 -9.17
CA LEU A 120 -19.43 3.96 -9.37
C LEU A 120 -20.04 4.66 -8.14
N GLU A 121 -19.82 4.10 -6.94
CA GLU A 121 -20.37 4.71 -5.71
C GLU A 121 -19.65 6.03 -5.36
N VAL A 122 -18.36 6.11 -5.64
CA VAL A 122 -17.56 7.35 -5.51
C VAL A 122 -18.13 8.46 -6.40
N SER A 123 -18.58 8.11 -7.61
CA SER A 123 -19.19 9.07 -8.54
C SER A 123 -20.47 9.70 -7.99
N LYS A 124 -21.28 8.95 -7.24
CA LYS A 124 -22.49 9.48 -6.60
C LYS A 124 -22.16 10.49 -5.51
N VAL A 125 -21.11 10.21 -4.72
CA VAL A 125 -20.65 11.13 -3.67
C VAL A 125 -20.09 12.40 -4.30
N TRP A 126 -19.32 12.28 -5.39
CA TRP A 126 -18.79 13.42 -6.14
C TRP A 126 -19.89 14.37 -6.61
N GLU A 127 -20.95 13.84 -7.22
CA GLU A 127 -22.09 14.63 -7.71
C GLU A 127 -22.83 15.36 -6.58
N ALA A 128 -22.86 14.77 -5.38
CA ALA A 128 -23.51 15.35 -4.21
C ALA A 128 -22.63 16.33 -3.42
N THR A 129 -21.32 16.40 -3.69
CA THR A 129 -20.37 17.18 -2.90
C THR A 129 -20.29 18.63 -3.43
N PRO A 130 -20.61 19.66 -2.61
CA PRO A 130 -20.51 21.04 -3.04
C PRO A 130 -19.09 21.45 -3.44
N GLY A 131 -18.93 22.15 -4.57
CA GLY A 131 -17.62 22.52 -5.12
C GLY A 131 -16.97 21.40 -5.97
N PHE A 132 -17.65 20.26 -6.05
CA PHE A 132 -17.41 19.18 -7.00
C PHE A 132 -18.69 18.92 -7.81
N GLY A 133 -18.65 17.97 -8.75
CA GLY A 133 -19.85 17.58 -9.50
C GLY A 133 -20.25 18.48 -10.67
N GLU A 134 -19.40 19.42 -11.12
CA GLU A 134 -19.72 20.21 -12.33
C GLU A 134 -19.77 19.35 -13.61
N ALA A 135 -19.02 18.25 -13.58
CA ALA A 135 -19.02 17.19 -14.57
C ALA A 135 -19.00 15.82 -13.86
N PRO A 136 -19.43 14.73 -14.53
CA PRO A 136 -19.34 13.38 -13.98
C PRO A 136 -17.93 13.07 -13.50
N PHE A 137 -17.83 12.34 -12.38
CA PHE A 137 -16.54 12.01 -11.76
C PHE A 137 -15.62 11.27 -12.73
N LEU A 138 -16.10 10.21 -13.38
CA LEU A 138 -15.30 9.40 -14.30
C LEU A 138 -14.82 10.22 -15.51
N ASP A 139 -15.67 11.09 -16.06
CA ASP A 139 -15.27 11.98 -17.15
C ASP A 139 -14.15 12.95 -16.72
N THR A 140 -14.25 13.47 -15.49
CA THR A 140 -13.24 14.35 -14.91
C THR A 140 -11.93 13.60 -14.65
N LEU A 141 -12.02 12.39 -14.08
CA LEU A 141 -10.90 11.50 -13.82
C LEU A 141 -10.13 11.18 -15.11
N TRP A 142 -10.82 10.66 -16.12
CA TRP A 142 -10.17 10.24 -17.36
C TRP A 142 -9.64 11.40 -18.18
N SER A 143 -10.31 12.56 -18.16
CA SER A 143 -9.80 13.78 -18.80
C SER A 143 -8.50 14.25 -18.14
N ALA A 144 -8.44 14.28 -16.80
CA ALA A 144 -7.24 14.68 -16.07
C ALA A 144 -6.08 13.70 -16.28
N VAL A 145 -6.37 12.40 -16.30
CA VAL A 145 -5.37 11.36 -16.59
C VAL A 145 -4.85 11.51 -18.01
N ASP A 146 -5.72 11.67 -19.02
CA ASP A 146 -5.31 11.81 -20.43
C ASP A 146 -4.47 13.09 -20.65
N GLU A 147 -4.84 14.21 -20.04
CA GLU A 147 -4.06 15.45 -20.07
C GLU A 147 -2.66 15.23 -19.47
N ALA A 148 -2.57 14.52 -18.34
CA ALA A 148 -1.32 14.29 -17.64
C ALA A 148 -0.42 13.26 -18.33
N ILE A 149 -0.93 12.34 -19.15
CA ILE A 149 -0.11 11.19 -19.62
C ILE A 149 -0.24 10.84 -21.11
N ASP A 150 -1.17 11.43 -21.87
CA ASP A 150 -1.57 10.97 -23.22
C ASP A 150 -1.89 9.47 -23.19
N LEU A 151 -3.09 9.15 -22.70
CA LEU A 151 -3.51 7.83 -22.24
C LEU A 151 -3.47 6.79 -23.36
N LYS A 152 -3.81 7.20 -24.59
CA LYS A 152 -3.79 6.33 -25.78
C LYS A 152 -2.39 5.89 -26.19
N SER A 153 -1.36 6.61 -25.76
CA SER A 153 0.05 6.27 -26.00
C SER A 153 0.69 5.45 -24.86
N CYS A 154 -0.10 4.99 -23.88
CA CYS A 154 0.41 4.28 -22.71
C CYS A 154 0.42 2.76 -22.85
N ASP A 155 1.46 2.15 -22.28
CA ASP A 155 1.40 0.77 -21.79
C ASP A 155 0.80 0.80 -20.38
N VAL A 156 -0.13 -0.11 -20.07
CA VAL A 156 -0.80 -0.18 -18.77
C VAL A 156 -0.30 -1.39 -17.98
N TYR A 157 0.02 -1.16 -16.71
CA TYR A 157 0.47 -2.19 -15.77
C TYR A 157 -0.33 -2.13 -14.48
N SER A 158 -0.43 -3.25 -13.77
CA SER A 158 -0.97 -3.32 -12.42
C SER A 158 0.02 -3.97 -11.47
N TYR A 159 0.04 -3.54 -10.21
CA TYR A 159 0.80 -4.20 -9.13
C TYR A 159 -0.10 -5.22 -8.43
N LYS A 160 0.45 -6.43 -8.21
CA LYS A 160 -0.17 -7.51 -7.46
C LYS A 160 0.48 -7.56 -6.08
N SER A 161 -0.33 -7.39 -5.04
CA SER A 161 0.11 -7.67 -3.67
C SER A 161 0.56 -9.13 -3.55
N ASP A 162 1.66 -9.36 -2.85
CA ASP A 162 2.10 -10.69 -2.43
C ASP A 162 1.76 -10.98 -0.95
N ASN A 163 1.02 -10.08 -0.29
CA ASN A 163 0.56 -10.17 1.11
C ASN A 163 1.63 -10.26 2.22
N GLU A 164 2.90 -10.50 1.89
CA GLU A 164 3.99 -10.60 2.90
C GLU A 164 4.83 -9.33 3.01
N THR A 165 5.04 -8.61 1.91
CA THR A 165 5.89 -7.40 1.90
C THR A 165 5.13 -6.12 1.61
N ASP A 166 3.81 -6.23 1.48
CA ASP A 166 2.98 -5.19 0.92
C ASP A 166 2.47 -4.17 1.96
N PRO A 167 2.73 -2.85 1.80
CA PRO A 167 2.03 -1.79 2.52
C PRO A 167 0.50 -1.92 2.50
N PHE A 168 -0.06 -2.46 1.42
CA PHE A 168 -1.50 -2.60 1.25
C PHE A 168 -2.08 -3.82 1.99
N GLY A 169 -1.23 -4.52 2.77
CA GLY A 169 -1.53 -5.71 3.58
C GLY A 169 -2.99 -5.82 3.99
N GLU A 170 -3.69 -6.65 3.23
CA GLU A 170 -5.13 -6.67 2.93
C GLU A 170 -6.07 -6.92 4.12
N ARG A 171 -5.64 -6.79 5.37
CA ARG A 171 -6.42 -7.25 6.53
C ARG A 171 -7.77 -6.55 6.73
N ALA A 172 -8.09 -5.52 5.95
CA ALA A 172 -9.44 -4.94 5.94
C ALA A 172 -9.87 -4.21 4.65
N SER A 173 -9.20 -4.45 3.52
CA SER A 173 -9.59 -3.85 2.24
C SER A 173 -10.69 -4.69 1.59
N VAL A 174 -11.82 -4.07 1.22
CA VAL A 174 -12.89 -4.69 0.44
C VAL A 174 -12.40 -4.96 -0.98
N TRP A 175 -11.71 -3.98 -1.54
CA TRP A 175 -10.99 -4.07 -2.81
C TRP A 175 -9.87 -3.05 -2.82
N ALA A 176 -8.87 -3.26 -3.67
CA ALA A 176 -7.84 -2.28 -3.98
C ALA A 176 -7.34 -2.52 -5.42
N PHE A 177 -6.90 -1.45 -6.07
CA PHE A 177 -6.18 -1.53 -7.33
C PHE A 177 -5.01 -0.55 -7.33
N ASN A 178 -3.97 -0.91 -8.08
CA ASN A 178 -2.75 -0.14 -8.22
C ASN A 178 -2.33 -0.19 -9.69
N TYR A 179 -2.67 0.84 -10.46
CA TYR A 179 -2.41 0.92 -11.90
C TYR A 179 -1.30 1.90 -12.23
N PHE A 180 -0.53 1.57 -13.26
CA PHE A 180 0.52 2.41 -13.83
C PHE A 180 0.25 2.61 -15.32
N PHE A 181 0.23 3.87 -15.75
CA PHE A 181 0.12 4.27 -17.15
C PHE A 181 1.48 4.82 -17.59
N TYR A 182 2.20 4.07 -18.41
CA TYR A 182 3.55 4.43 -18.83
C TYR A 182 3.59 4.88 -20.28
N ASN A 183 3.85 6.17 -20.49
CA ASN A 183 4.07 6.75 -21.81
C ASN A 183 5.57 6.83 -22.13
N ARG A 184 6.05 5.91 -22.97
CA ARG A 184 7.46 5.83 -23.40
C ARG A 184 7.94 7.07 -24.14
N LYS A 185 7.07 7.72 -24.92
CA LYS A 185 7.41 8.91 -25.73
C LYS A 185 7.62 10.13 -24.84
N LEU A 186 6.71 10.34 -23.89
CA LEU A 186 6.82 11.41 -22.91
C LEU A 186 7.88 11.14 -21.82
N LYS A 187 8.32 9.88 -21.69
CA LYS A 187 9.14 9.40 -20.57
C LYS A 187 8.48 9.78 -19.24
N ARG A 188 7.20 9.45 -19.13
CA ARG A 188 6.33 9.80 -18.02
C ARG A 188 5.55 8.57 -17.59
N ILE A 189 5.34 8.43 -16.29
CA ILE A 189 4.53 7.38 -15.69
C ILE A 189 3.50 8.04 -14.77
N LEU A 190 2.24 7.64 -14.87
CA LEU A 190 1.18 8.02 -13.94
C LEU A 190 0.80 6.80 -13.12
N TYR A 191 0.76 6.96 -11.81
CA TYR A 191 0.26 5.99 -10.85
C TYR A 191 -1.15 6.39 -10.43
N LEU A 192 -2.08 5.44 -10.45
CA LEU A 192 -3.45 5.60 -9.99
C LEU A 192 -3.76 4.40 -9.10
N SER A 193 -4.00 4.66 -7.83
CA SER A 193 -4.41 3.66 -6.86
C SER A 193 -5.68 4.08 -6.14
N CYS A 194 -6.54 3.11 -5.86
CA CYS A 194 -7.62 3.29 -4.90
C CYS A 194 -7.75 2.03 -4.04
N ARG A 195 -8.17 2.23 -2.80
CA ARG A 195 -8.51 1.16 -1.87
C ARG A 195 -9.81 1.49 -1.15
N ALA A 196 -10.69 0.50 -1.01
CA ALA A 196 -11.88 0.60 -0.20
C ALA A 196 -11.68 -0.15 1.12
N LEU A 197 -11.86 0.55 2.23
CA LEU A 197 -11.85 -0.05 3.56
C LEU A 197 -13.27 -0.19 4.10
N THR A 198 -13.53 -1.26 4.85
CA THR A 198 -14.73 -1.30 5.71
C THR A 198 -14.71 -0.12 6.70
N LYS A 199 -15.88 0.36 7.14
CA LYS A 199 -15.97 1.49 8.08
C LYS A 199 -15.15 1.29 9.35
N ALA A 200 -15.26 0.11 9.96
CA ALA A 200 -14.49 -0.23 11.16
C ALA A 200 -12.97 -0.15 10.94
N ALA A 201 -12.49 -0.47 9.73
CA ALA A 201 -11.08 -0.42 9.42
C ALA A 201 -10.58 0.99 9.09
N ALA A 202 -11.41 1.81 8.46
CA ALA A 202 -11.13 3.23 8.24
C ALA A 202 -10.95 3.93 9.59
N GLU A 203 -11.89 3.74 10.52
CA GLU A 203 -11.83 4.29 11.89
C GLU A 203 -10.57 3.84 12.65
N ALA A 204 -10.21 2.56 12.54
CA ALA A 204 -9.01 2.01 13.19
C ALA A 204 -7.70 2.57 12.61
N SER A 205 -7.71 2.99 11.33
CA SER A 205 -6.55 3.60 10.68
C SER A 205 -6.35 5.06 11.09
N GLU A 206 -7.44 5.78 11.33
CA GLU A 206 -7.43 7.18 11.81
C GLU A 206 -7.05 7.27 13.30
N GLY A 207 -7.52 6.31 14.12
CA GLY A 207 -7.27 6.28 15.58
C GLY A 207 -5.83 6.00 16.03
N ARG A 208 -4.92 5.59 15.12
CA ARG A 208 -3.50 5.33 15.47
C ARG A 208 -2.65 6.59 15.64
N THR A 209 -3.20 7.76 15.33
CA THR A 209 -2.49 9.05 15.47
C THR A 209 -2.82 9.82 16.75
N GLY A 210 -3.67 9.29 17.64
CA GLY A 210 -4.06 10.03 18.84
C GLY A 210 -4.76 9.25 19.95
N ASP A 211 -4.08 8.32 20.61
CA ASP A 211 -4.37 8.02 22.02
C ASP A 211 -3.21 7.27 22.71
N SER A 212 -2.17 7.99 23.14
CA SER A 212 -1.48 7.61 24.38
C SER A 212 -2.24 8.27 25.52
N ARG A 213 -3.36 7.68 25.93
CA ARG A 213 -3.89 7.91 27.26
C ARG A 213 -3.37 6.79 28.15
N ASP A 214 -2.44 7.19 29.00
CA ASP A 214 -1.92 6.42 30.12
C ASP A 214 -3.08 5.80 30.90
N TYR A 215 -3.13 4.47 30.95
CA TYR A 215 -3.90 3.79 31.99
C TYR A 215 -3.07 3.86 33.27
N GLU A 216 -3.22 4.95 34.02
CA GLU A 216 -2.94 4.95 35.45
C GLU A 216 -3.93 3.96 36.10
N SER A 217 -3.39 2.83 36.53
CA SER A 217 -4.12 1.85 37.33
C SER A 217 -4.21 2.37 38.76
N ASP A 218 -5.28 3.10 39.08
CA ASP A 218 -5.69 3.36 40.46
C ASP A 218 -6.09 2.03 41.12
N GLY A 219 -5.21 1.52 41.98
CA GLY A 219 -5.51 0.42 42.89
C GLY A 219 -6.25 0.97 44.10
N GLU A 220 -7.56 0.75 44.14
CA GLU A 220 -8.37 1.00 45.35
C GLU A 220 -8.18 -0.14 46.37
N ASP A 221 -7.92 0.27 47.60
CA ASP A 221 -7.82 -0.53 48.81
C ASP A 221 -9.15 -1.19 49.19
N GLU A 222 -9.14 -2.47 49.56
CA GLU A 222 -10.13 -3.04 50.48
C GLU A 222 -9.41 -3.69 51.67
N GLU A 223 -9.49 -3.01 52.82
CA GLU A 223 -9.20 -3.57 54.14
C GLU A 223 -10.32 -4.52 54.58
N SER A 224 -9.95 -5.68 55.14
CA SER A 224 -10.80 -6.37 56.11
C SER A 224 -9.94 -7.06 57.19
N SER A 225 -10.43 -6.92 58.41
CA SER A 225 -9.72 -6.84 59.68
C SER A 225 -9.75 -8.11 60.54
N GLY A 226 -8.69 -8.31 61.33
CA GLY A 226 -8.67 -9.00 62.65
C GLY A 226 -8.39 -10.51 62.61
N ASP A 227 -7.66 -11.14 63.54
CA ASP A 227 -7.01 -10.74 64.80
C ASP A 227 -6.14 -11.94 65.26
N GLY A 228 -5.05 -11.67 66.00
CA GLY A 228 -4.57 -12.58 67.05
C GLY A 228 -3.26 -13.36 66.84
N GLY A 229 -2.21 -12.93 67.56
CA GLY A 229 -1.38 -13.88 68.33
C GLY A 229 0.12 -13.97 68.01
N ALA A 230 0.94 -13.45 68.93
CA ALA A 230 2.40 -13.43 68.92
C ALA A 230 3.09 -14.81 69.10
N THR A 231 4.34 -14.93 68.64
CA THR A 231 5.56 -15.15 69.46
C THR A 231 6.74 -15.75 68.67
N ALA A 232 7.93 -15.55 69.22
CA ALA A 232 9.27 -15.79 68.68
C ALA A 232 9.72 -17.27 68.58
N GLY A 233 10.81 -17.51 67.83
CA GLY A 233 11.82 -18.49 68.25
C GLY A 233 12.25 -19.57 67.23
N ALA A 234 13.53 -19.49 66.83
CA ALA A 234 14.51 -20.56 66.64
C ALA A 234 14.21 -21.85 65.81
N SER A 235 14.99 -22.00 64.73
CA SER A 235 15.92 -23.12 64.42
C SER A 235 15.53 -24.57 64.81
N LYS A 236 15.33 -25.46 63.83
CA LYS A 236 16.29 -26.49 63.33
C LYS A 236 15.60 -27.56 62.47
N ARG A 237 16.38 -28.02 61.47
CA ARG A 237 16.35 -29.28 60.69
C ARG A 237 15.49 -30.43 61.24
N ILE A 238 14.93 -31.23 60.33
CA ILE A 238 15.26 -32.67 60.16
C ILE A 238 14.89 -33.13 58.75
N ASP A 239 15.79 -33.92 58.19
CA ASP A 239 15.81 -34.63 56.91
C ASP A 239 15.11 -35.99 57.07
N TYR A 240 14.36 -36.44 56.08
CA TYR A 240 14.08 -37.87 55.84
C TYR A 240 13.65 -38.08 54.38
N GLY A 241 14.55 -38.64 53.58
CA GLY A 241 14.21 -39.21 52.28
C GLY A 241 13.58 -40.60 52.38
N MET A 242 12.79 -40.98 51.37
CA MET A 242 12.92 -42.23 50.63
C MET A 242 11.95 -42.29 49.44
N ALA A 243 12.39 -43.03 48.43
CA ALA A 243 11.85 -43.24 47.10
C ALA A 243 10.51 -44.02 47.05
N ASN A 244 9.81 -43.95 45.91
CA ASN A 244 9.76 -45.08 44.97
C ASN A 244 9.06 -44.78 43.64
N GLU A 245 9.59 -45.45 42.63
CA GLU A 245 9.16 -45.63 41.24
C GLU A 245 7.79 -46.33 41.10
N MET A 246 7.14 -46.19 39.94
CA MET A 246 7.05 -47.25 38.90
C MET A 246 6.06 -46.89 37.77
N ASP A 247 6.57 -47.03 36.53
CA ASP A 247 6.01 -47.68 35.33
C ASP A 247 4.66 -47.20 34.75
N LEU A 248 4.48 -46.94 33.44
CA LEU A 248 5.16 -47.32 32.19
C LEU A 248 4.96 -46.21 31.14
#